data_AF-A0A7C1N467-F1
#
_entry.id   AF-A0A7C1N467-F1
#
_cell.length_a   1.000
_cell.length_b   1.000
_cell.length_c   1.000
_cell.angle_alpha   90.00
_cell.angle_beta   90.00
_cell.angle_gamma   90.00
#
_symmetry.space_group_name_H-M   'P 1'
#
loop_
_entity.id
_entity.type
_entity.pdbx_description
1 polymer ?
#
loop_
_entity_poly.entity_id
_entity_poly.type
_entity_poly.pdbx_seq_one_letter_code
_entity_poly.pdbx_strand_id
1 'polypeptide(L)'
;MNNWILPAIVTVICWGIWGFVPKITTQYINPMSAVIFESIGVIIVGVVVLCLLGFQPEIHPKGVGLAILTGIIGMIGALGFLFAVKSGKVSNVVMFTAMSPILTILLAYLLLKEPITLREGLGMLFAFAALFLIAK
;
A
#
# COMPACT_ATOMS: atom_id res chain seq x y z
N MET A 1 0.93 -25.25 -1.16
CA MET A 1 0.88 -23.97 -0.40
C MET A 1 -0.26 -23.16 -0.97
N ASN A 2 -1.07 -22.47 -0.15
CA ASN A 2 -2.19 -21.68 -0.64
C ASN A 2 -1.70 -20.64 -1.68
N ASN A 3 -2.34 -20.59 -2.86
CA ASN A 3 -1.90 -19.80 -4.02
C ASN A 3 -1.75 -18.29 -3.76
N TRP A 4 -2.33 -17.76 -2.66
CA TRP A 4 -2.24 -16.35 -2.29
C TRP A 4 -1.01 -15.99 -1.44
N ILE A 5 -0.32 -16.96 -0.82
CA ILE A 5 0.80 -16.68 0.09
C ILE A 5 2.01 -16.14 -0.68
N LEU A 6 2.31 -16.74 -1.83
CA LEU A 6 3.45 -16.35 -2.65
C LEU A 6 3.35 -14.89 -3.14
N PRO A 7 2.25 -14.44 -3.77
CA PRO A 7 2.13 -13.03 -4.16
C PRO A 7 2.13 -12.09 -2.94
N ALA A 8 1.60 -12.50 -1.79
CA ALA A 8 1.67 -11.69 -0.57
C ALA A 8 3.12 -11.48 -0.08
N ILE A 9 3.97 -12.51 -0.14
CA ILE A 9 5.40 -12.40 0.21
C ILE A 9 6.11 -11.42 -0.74
N VAL A 10 5.85 -11.52 -2.04
CA VAL A 10 6.40 -10.58 -3.03
C VAL A 10 5.99 -9.15 -2.69
N THR A 11 4.72 -8.93 -2.36
CA THR A 11 4.22 -7.62 -1.94
C THR A 11 4.96 -7.10 -0.71
N VAL A 12 5.18 -7.92 0.32
CA VAL A 12 5.92 -7.50 1.54
C VAL A 12 7.33 -7.03 1.19
N ILE A 13 8.02 -7.74 0.31
CA ILE A 13 9.38 -7.37 -0.12
C ILE A 13 9.33 -6.05 -0.91
N CYS A 14 8.47 -5.96 -1.92
CA CYS A 14 8.36 -4.76 -2.75
C CYS A 14 7.94 -3.52 -1.94
N TRP A 15 6.94 -3.66 -1.08
CA TRP A 15 6.45 -2.57 -0.23
C TRP A 15 7.44 -2.21 0.88
N GLY A 16 8.20 -3.18 1.40
CA GLY A 16 9.30 -2.91 2.33
C GLY A 16 10.40 -2.06 1.71
N ILE A 17 10.83 -2.39 0.48
CA ILE A 17 11.78 -1.58 -0.29
C ILE A 17 11.18 -0.21 -0.59
N TRP A 18 9.92 -0.17 -1.06
CA TRP A 18 9.20 1.07 -1.33
C TRP A 18 8.99 1.92 -0.07
N GLY A 19 8.93 1.37 1.14
CA GLY A 19 8.86 2.15 2.37
C GLY A 19 10.16 2.93 2.68
N PHE A 20 11.28 2.51 2.11
CA PHE A 20 12.60 3.10 2.36
C PHE A 20 13.08 4.03 1.24
N VAL A 21 12.98 3.60 -0.02
CA VAL A 21 13.50 4.34 -1.19
C VAL A 21 13.00 5.80 -1.28
N PRO A 22 11.71 6.13 -1.03
CA PRO A 22 11.19 7.50 -1.02
C PRO A 22 11.93 8.45 -0.06
N LYS A 23 12.50 7.94 1.04
CA LYS A 23 13.32 8.77 1.92
C LYS A 23 14.56 9.26 1.21
N ILE A 24 15.21 8.40 0.43
CA ILE A 24 16.38 8.75 -0.38
C ILE A 24 15.94 9.70 -1.49
N THR A 25 14.87 9.35 -2.23
CA THR A 25 14.33 10.17 -3.33
C THR A 25 14.05 11.61 -2.89
N THR A 26 13.43 11.79 -1.72
CA THR A 26 13.04 13.12 -1.21
C THR A 26 14.21 13.99 -0.73
N GLN A 27 15.43 13.46 -0.67
CA GLN A 27 16.67 14.24 -0.48
C GLN A 27 17.13 14.91 -1.78
N TYR A 28 16.83 14.31 -2.94
CA TYR A 28 17.24 14.81 -4.25
C TYR A 28 16.17 15.68 -4.90
N ILE A 29 14.89 15.31 -4.75
CA ILE A 29 13.77 15.99 -5.39
C ILE A 29 12.63 16.23 -4.40
N ASN A 30 11.79 17.22 -4.69
CA ASN A 30 10.63 17.49 -3.85
C ASN A 30 9.56 16.36 -3.99
N PRO A 31 8.70 16.15 -2.97
CA PRO A 31 7.64 15.13 -3.00
C PRO A 31 6.70 15.19 -4.21
N MET A 32 6.37 16.40 -4.68
CA MET A 32 5.48 16.60 -5.83
C MET A 32 6.12 16.11 -7.13
N SER A 33 7.43 16.33 -7.32
CA SER A 33 8.18 15.78 -8.44
C SER A 33 8.35 14.27 -8.32
N ALA A 34 8.63 13.77 -7.11
CA ALA A 34 8.77 12.33 -6.86
C ALA A 34 7.51 11.56 -7.26
N VAL A 35 6.32 12.02 -6.87
CA VAL A 35 5.06 11.34 -7.22
C VAL A 35 4.79 11.31 -8.73
N ILE A 36 5.25 12.31 -9.48
CA ILE A 36 5.15 12.32 -10.95
C ILE A 36 6.02 11.20 -11.54
N PHE A 37 7.28 11.08 -11.10
CA PHE A 37 8.18 10.03 -11.60
C PHE A 37 7.76 8.63 -11.13
N GLU A 38 7.22 8.49 -9.92
CA GLU A 38 6.60 7.24 -9.46
C GLU A 38 5.39 6.86 -10.33
N SER A 39 4.56 7.84 -10.71
CA SER A 39 3.43 7.60 -11.63
C SER A 39 3.91 7.05 -12.98
N ILE A 40 5.01 7.58 -13.52
CA ILE A 40 5.62 7.07 -14.76
C ILE A 40 6.06 5.61 -14.56
N GLY A 41 6.70 5.29 -13.44
CA GLY A 41 7.07 3.91 -13.11
C GLY A 41 5.88 2.95 -13.07
N VAL A 42 4.77 3.36 -12.45
CA VAL A 42 3.52 2.59 -12.42
C VAL A 42 2.94 2.39 -13.82
N ILE A 43 2.93 3.44 -14.65
CA ILE A 43 2.46 3.37 -16.04
C ILE A 43 3.30 2.38 -16.85
N ILE A 44 4.63 2.40 -16.70
CA ILE A 44 5.53 1.46 -17.37
C ILE A 44 5.15 0.02 -17.02
N VAL A 45 4.96 -0.29 -15.73
CA VAL A 45 4.54 -1.63 -15.29
C VAL A 45 3.18 -2.00 -15.89
N GLY A 46 2.22 -1.07 -15.89
CA GLY A 46 0.89 -1.29 -16.51
C GLY A 46 0.97 -1.59 -18.00
N VAL A 47 1.79 -0.85 -18.75
CA VAL A 47 2.02 -1.09 -20.19
C VAL A 47 2.69 -2.44 -20.43
N VAL A 48 3.70 -2.80 -19.63
CA VAL A 48 4.35 -4.11 -19.73
C VAL A 48 3.33 -5.22 -19.54
N VAL A 49 2.43 -5.12 -18.55
CA VAL A 49 1.35 -6.10 -18.32
C VAL A 49 0.40 -6.18 -19.53
N LEU A 50 0.02 -5.03 -20.12
CA LEU A 50 -0.80 -5.00 -21.33
C LEU A 50 -0.13 -5.67 -22.54
N CYS A 51 1.20 -5.60 -22.63
CA CYS A 51 1.97 -6.19 -23.71
C CYS A 51 2.32 -7.67 -23.49
N LEU A 52 1.99 -8.27 -22.34
CA LEU A 52 2.20 -9.70 -22.11
C LEU A 52 1.30 -10.52 -23.05
N LEU A 53 1.91 -11.47 -23.76
CA LEU A 53 1.24 -12.28 -24.79
C LEU A 53 -0.01 -12.98 -24.23
N GLY A 54 -1.18 -12.62 -24.76
CA GLY A 54 -2.47 -13.23 -24.42
C GLY A 54 -3.25 -12.54 -23.30
N PHE A 55 -2.73 -11.48 -22.68
CA PHE A 55 -3.51 -10.70 -21.72
C PHE A 55 -4.52 -9.80 -22.44
N GLN A 56 -5.80 -9.95 -22.10
CA GLN A 56 -6.89 -9.10 -22.58
C GLN A 56 -7.56 -8.46 -21.36
N PRO A 57 -7.52 -7.13 -21.21
CA PRO A 57 -8.14 -6.47 -20.07
C PRO A 57 -9.63 -6.79 -19.98
N GLU A 58 -10.06 -7.33 -18.84
CA GLU A 58 -11.48 -7.53 -18.56
C GLU A 58 -12.15 -6.19 -18.29
N ILE A 59 -13.11 -5.82 -19.15
CA ILE A 59 -13.83 -4.56 -19.03
C ILE A 59 -15.17 -4.78 -18.32
N HIS A 60 -15.14 -4.66 -17.00
CA HIS A 60 -16.36 -4.62 -16.17
C HIS A 60 -16.53 -3.20 -15.57
N PRO A 61 -17.62 -2.45 -15.84
CA PRO A 61 -17.73 -1.04 -15.47
C PRO A 61 -17.47 -0.74 -13.99
N LYS A 62 -18.02 -1.57 -13.08
CA LYS A 62 -17.77 -1.42 -11.64
C LYS A 62 -16.34 -1.78 -11.26
N GLY A 63 -15.77 -2.80 -11.90
CA GLY A 63 -14.40 -3.27 -11.62
C GLY A 63 -13.37 -2.22 -12.04
N VAL A 64 -13.55 -1.67 -13.25
CA VAL A 64 -12.73 -0.57 -13.77
C VAL A 64 -12.87 0.67 -12.87
N GLY A 65 -14.09 1.05 -12.49
CA GLY A 65 -14.30 2.19 -11.60
C GLY A 65 -13.62 2.03 -10.23
N LEU A 66 -13.72 0.84 -9.62
CA LEU A 66 -13.03 0.53 -8.36
C LEU A 66 -11.51 0.53 -8.52
N ALA A 67 -10.97 -0.04 -9.61
CA ALA A 67 -9.53 -0.06 -9.88
C ALA A 67 -8.96 1.36 -10.06
N ILE A 68 -9.67 2.23 -10.78
CA ILE A 68 -9.29 3.65 -10.94
C ILE A 68 -9.31 4.35 -9.58
N LEU A 69 -10.36 4.14 -8.78
CA LEU A 69 -10.46 4.73 -7.44
C LEU A 69 -9.30 4.27 -6.53
N THR A 70 -8.97 2.97 -6.56
CA THR A 70 -7.80 2.43 -5.84
C THR A 70 -6.50 3.10 -6.28
N GLY A 71 -6.31 3.31 -7.59
CA GLY A 71 -5.14 4.04 -8.11
C GLY A 71 -5.06 5.48 -7.59
N ILE A 72 -6.18 6.22 -7.63
CA ILE A 72 -6.24 7.60 -7.14
C ILE A 72 -5.92 7.67 -5.64
N ILE A 73 -6.57 6.84 -4.83
CA ILE A 73 -6.33 6.79 -3.37
C ILE A 73 -4.89 6.39 -3.08
N GLY A 74 -4.35 5.41 -3.82
CA GLY A 74 -2.97 4.96 -3.71
C GLY A 74 -1.97 6.08 -3.96
N MET A 75 -2.16 6.87 -5.02
CA MET A 75 -1.25 7.99 -5.35
C MET A 75 -1.38 9.17 -4.37
N ILE A 76 -2.58 9.46 -3.88
CA ILE A 76 -2.78 10.45 -2.81
C ILE A 76 -2.04 9.98 -1.53
N GLY A 77 -2.17 8.70 -1.19
CA GLY A 77 -1.45 8.08 -0.07
C GLY A 77 0.06 8.13 -0.24
N ALA A 78 0.58 7.80 -1.43
CA ALA A 78 2.00 7.88 -1.76
C ALA A 78 2.54 9.31 -1.64
N LEU A 79 1.78 10.31 -2.10
CA LEU A 79 2.15 11.71 -1.93
C LEU A 79 2.23 12.10 -0.45
N GLY A 80 1.22 11.72 0.35
CA GLY A 80 1.24 11.92 1.79
C GLY A 80 2.44 11.25 2.47
N PHE A 81 2.75 10.01 2.07
CA PHE A 81 3.92 9.27 2.55
C PHE A 81 5.23 10.01 2.22
N LEU A 82 5.41 10.48 0.99
CA LEU A 82 6.57 11.24 0.54
C LEU A 82 6.80 12.51 1.39
N PHE A 83 5.74 13.27 1.68
CA PHE A 83 5.84 14.42 2.59
C PHE A 83 6.20 14.00 4.01
N ALA A 84 5.61 12.93 4.53
CA ALA A 84 5.88 12.42 5.87
C ALA A 84 7.34 11.93 6.02
N VAL A 85 7.85 11.13 5.08
CA VAL A 85 9.24 10.65 5.15
C VAL A 85 10.25 11.76 4.88
N LYS A 86 9.91 12.80 4.11
CA LYS A 86 10.79 13.95 3.95
C LYS A 86 11.09 14.62 5.29
N SER A 87 10.04 14.87 6.08
CA SER A 87 10.14 15.60 7.35
C SER A 87 10.43 14.71 8.57
N GLY A 88 10.10 13.41 8.51
CA GLY A 88 10.17 12.47 9.62
C GLY A 88 11.27 11.41 9.49
N LYS A 89 11.47 10.63 10.57
CA LYS A 89 12.25 9.39 10.53
C LYS A 89 11.45 8.31 9.80
N VAL A 90 12.09 7.57 8.90
CA VAL A 90 11.45 6.49 8.12
C VAL A 90 10.80 5.46 9.03
N SER A 91 11.50 5.07 10.11
CA SER A 91 10.97 4.14 11.12
C SER A 91 9.60 4.58 11.61
N ASN A 92 9.45 5.84 12.03
CA ASN A 92 8.20 6.31 12.62
C ASN A 92 7.08 6.37 11.58
N VAL A 93 7.39 6.84 10.37
CA VAL A 93 6.40 6.95 9.29
C VAL A 93 5.93 5.57 8.82
N VAL A 94 6.86 4.63 8.60
CA VAL A 94 6.52 3.25 8.20
C VAL A 94 5.72 2.55 9.29
N MET A 95 6.09 2.69 10.57
CA MET A 95 5.34 2.07 11.66
C MET A 95 3.94 2.66 11.82
N PHE A 96 3.78 3.97 11.63
CA PHE A 96 2.46 4.60 11.67
C PHE A 96 1.58 4.14 10.50
N THR A 97 2.14 4.06 9.29
CA THR A 97 1.41 3.59 8.09
C THR A 97 1.14 2.09 8.08
N ALA A 98 1.93 1.30 8.83
CA ALA A 98 1.66 -0.11 9.08
C ALA A 98 0.36 -0.35 9.88
N MET A 99 -0.29 0.70 10.40
CA MET A 99 -1.63 0.63 11.00
C MET A 99 -2.76 0.56 9.96
N SER A 100 -2.48 0.71 8.66
CA SER A 100 -3.48 0.63 7.60
C SER A 100 -4.33 -0.66 7.55
N PRO A 101 -3.82 -1.87 7.91
CA PRO A 101 -4.63 -3.09 7.91
C PRO A 101 -5.85 -3.01 8.84
N ILE A 102 -5.82 -2.18 9.88
CA ILE A 102 -6.97 -1.99 10.77
C ILE A 102 -8.12 -1.34 10.03
N LEU A 103 -7.83 -0.28 9.28
CA LEU A 103 -8.84 0.38 8.48
C LEU A 103 -9.40 -0.61 7.45
N THR A 104 -8.54 -1.42 6.83
CA THR A 104 -8.95 -2.47 5.89
C THR A 104 -9.86 -3.52 6.54
N ILE A 105 -9.50 -4.06 7.71
CA ILE A 105 -10.30 -5.05 8.44
C ILE A 105 -11.64 -4.46 8.89
N LEU A 106 -11.64 -3.21 9.38
CA LEU A 106 -12.87 -2.51 9.74
C LEU A 106 -13.79 -2.32 8.54
N LEU A 107 -13.24 -1.91 7.39
CA LEU A 107 -14.01 -1.79 6.14
C LEU A 107 -14.51 -3.15 5.64
N ALA A 108 -13.71 -4.21 5.77
CA ALA A 108 -14.14 -5.57 5.43
C ALA A 108 -15.31 -6.03 6.32
N TYR A 109 -15.22 -5.78 7.62
CA TYR A 109 -16.33 -6.05 8.54
C TYR A 109 -17.59 -5.24 8.21
N LEU A 110 -17.46 -3.93 7.95
CA LEU A 110 -18.61 -3.04 7.72
C LEU A 110 -19.26 -3.22 6.33
N LEU A 111 -18.45 -3.34 5.28
CA LEU A 111 -18.90 -3.32 3.89
C LEU A 111 -19.03 -4.72 3.29
N LEU A 112 -18.09 -5.63 3.60
CA LEU A 112 -18.09 -7.00 3.11
C LEU A 112 -18.78 -7.97 4.07
N LYS A 113 -19.07 -7.52 5.31
CA LYS A 113 -19.70 -8.33 6.38
C LYS A 113 -18.86 -9.56 6.76
N GLU A 114 -17.54 -9.45 6.62
CA GLU A 114 -16.62 -10.50 7.06
C GLU A 114 -16.60 -10.54 8.59
N PRO A 115 -16.87 -11.70 9.24
CA PRO A 115 -16.91 -11.78 10.69
C PRO A 115 -15.50 -11.65 11.27
N ILE A 116 -15.31 -10.75 12.23
CA ILE A 116 -14.08 -10.66 13.01
C ILE A 116 -14.17 -11.64 14.17
N THR A 117 -13.31 -12.66 14.16
CA THR A 117 -13.19 -13.60 15.27
C THR A 117 -12.48 -12.95 16.45
N LEU A 118 -12.72 -13.48 17.66
CA LEU A 118 -12.04 -13.01 18.87
C LEU A 118 -10.50 -13.11 18.75
N ARG A 119 -9.99 -14.12 18.04
CA ARG A 119 -8.55 -14.31 17.80
C ARG A 119 -7.97 -13.20 16.93
N GLU A 120 -8.66 -12.81 15.86
CA GLU A 120 -8.25 -11.70 15.00
C GLU A 120 -8.32 -10.36 15.74
N GLY A 121 -9.36 -10.16 16.56
CA GLY A 121 -9.48 -9.01 17.46
C GLY A 121 -8.28 -8.86 18.41
N LEU A 122 -7.92 -9.94 19.10
CA LEU A 122 -6.76 -9.95 20.00
C LEU A 122 -5.44 -9.78 19.23
N GLY A 123 -5.31 -10.39 18.05
CA GLY A 123 -4.15 -10.23 17.18
C GLY A 123 -3.94 -8.77 16.75
N MET A 124 -5.02 -8.08 16.36
CA MET A 124 -4.97 -6.64 16.06
C MET A 124 -4.53 -5.84 17.28
N LEU A 125 -5.12 -6.09 18.45
CA LEU A 125 -4.77 -5.40 19.70
C LEU A 125 -3.27 -5.55 20.04
N PHE A 126 -2.72 -6.76 19.91
CA PHE A 126 -1.28 -6.98 20.15
C PHE A 126 -0.40 -6.32 19.08
N ALA A 127 -0.80 -6.37 17.81
CA ALA A 127 -0.08 -5.67 16.74
C ALA A 127 -0.02 -4.16 17.02
N PHE A 128 -1.12 -3.56 17.45
CA PHE A 128 -1.16 -2.15 17.87
C PHE A 128 -0.22 -1.85 19.04
N ALA A 129 -0.24 -2.69 20.08
CA ALA A 129 0.63 -2.50 21.23
C ALA A 129 2.11 -2.53 20.79
N ALA A 130 2.47 -3.46 19.91
CA ALA A 130 3.82 -3.53 19.33
C ALA A 130 4.16 -2.27 18.50
N LEU A 131 3.27 -1.83 17.61
CA LEU A 131 3.47 -0.62 16.80
C LEU A 131 3.66 0.63 17.69
N PHE A 132 2.83 0.79 18.73
CA PHE A 132 2.91 1.92 19.67
C PHE A 132 4.23 1.94 20.44
N LEU A 133 4.72 0.76 20.88
CA LEU A 133 6.00 0.65 21.57
C LEU A 133 7.19 0.96 20.66
N ILE A 134 7.13 0.61 19.37
CA ILE A 134 8.23 0.86 18.42
C ILE A 134 8.23 2.31 17.91
N ALA A 135 7.06 2.95 17.83
CA ALA A 135 6.95 4.33 17.33
C ALA A 135 7.39 5.41 18.34
N LYS A 136 7.66 5.02 19.60
CA LYS A 136 8.07 5.89 20.72
C LYS A 136 9.55 5.74 21.01
#